data_AF-A0A7C2UMF9-F1
#
_entry.id   AF-A0A7C2UMF9-F1
#
_cell.length_a   1.000
_cell.length_b   1.000
_cell.length_c   1.000
_cell.angle_alpha   90.00
_cell.angle_beta   90.00
_cell.angle_gamma   90.00
#
_symmetry.space_group_name_H-M   'P 1'
#
loop_
_entity.id
_entity.type
_entity.pdbx_description
1 polymer ?
#
loop_
_entity_poly.entity_id
_entity_poly.type
_entity_poly.pdbx_seq_one_letter_code
_entity_poly.pdbx_strand_id
1 'polypeptide(L)' 'MEKEIIFLVEEDVEGGYIAKSIGYSIFTEGENLEELKKNILDAVKCHFEKEEDIPKIVRLHIVKEEIIENV' A
#
# COMPACT_ATOMS: atom_id res chain seq x y z
N MET A 1 2.23 -4.60 21.86
CA MET A 1 2.93 -4.22 20.61
C MET A 1 1.87 -3.68 19.66
N GLU A 2 2.04 -2.46 19.18
CA GLU A 2 1.20 -1.99 18.07
C GLU A 2 1.65 -2.73 16.81
N LYS A 3 0.73 -3.47 16.17
CA LYS A 3 1.00 -4.14 14.90
C LYS A 3 1.05 -3.08 13.81
N GLU A 4 2.12 -3.05 13.03
CA GLU A 4 2.23 -2.23 11.82
C GLU A 4 2.08 -3.11 10.58
N ILE A 5 1.49 -2.53 9.52
CA ILE A 5 1.46 -3.12 8.19
C ILE A 5 2.18 -2.20 7.21
N ILE A 6 3.07 -2.78 6.41
CA ILE A 6 3.87 -2.05 5.43
C ILE A 6 3.27 -2.32 4.05
N PHE A 7 3.07 -1.27 3.27
CA PHE A 7 2.72 -1.35 1.86
C PHE A 7 3.89 -0.84 1.02
N LEU A 8 4.32 -1.63 0.03
CA LEU A 8 5.14 -1.15 -1.06
C LEU A 8 4.23 -0.43 -2.05
N VAL A 9 4.58 0.80 -2.42
CA VAL A 9 3.82 1.63 -3.34
C VAL A 9 4.68 1.96 -4.56
N GLU A 10 4.13 1.71 -5.74
CA GLU A 10 4.76 1.94 -7.03
C GLU A 10 3.85 2.82 -7.90
N GLU A 11 4.44 3.62 -8.79
CA GLU A 11 3.68 4.34 -9.82
C GLU A 11 3.30 3.35 -10.93
N ASP A 12 2.04 3.40 -11.38
CA ASP A 12 1.58 2.56 -12.50
C ASP A 12 2.04 3.15 -13.84
N VAL A 13 2.34 2.29 -14.81
CA VAL A 13 2.77 2.68 -16.16
C VAL A 13 1.72 3.47 -16.94
N GLU A 14 0.43 3.27 -16.63
CA GLU A 14 -0.68 4.02 -17.21
C GLU A 14 -1.05 5.28 -16.39
N GLY A 15 -0.32 5.53 -15.30
CA GLY A 15 -0.56 6.60 -14.34
C GLY A 15 -1.35 6.12 -13.12
N GLY A 16 -1.20 6.85 -12.00
CA GLY A 16 -1.74 6.43 -10.71
C GLY A 16 -0.74 5.63 -9.90
N TYR A 17 -1.24 4.91 -8.90
CA TYR A 17 -0.42 4.20 -7.92
C TYR A 17 -1.01 2.82 -7.63
N ILE A 18 -0.12 1.86 -7.47
CA ILE A 18 -0.43 0.53 -6.94
C ILE A 18 0.23 0.36 -5.58
N ALA A 19 -0.43 -0.37 -4.67
CA ALA A 19 0.11 -0.69 -3.36
C ALA A 19 -0.12 -2.15 -3.01
N LYS A 20 0.94 -2.79 -2.50
CA LYS A 20 0.93 -4.19 -2.07
C LYS A 20 1.44 -4.30 -0.64
N SER A 21 0.71 -4.99 0.22
CA SER A 21 1.17 -5.21 1.60
C SER A 21 2.27 -6.28 1.67
N ILE A 22 3.16 -6.11 2.65
CA ILE A 22 4.17 -7.09 3.02
C ILE A 22 3.59 -7.97 4.13
N GLY A 23 3.57 -9.29 3.92
CA GLY A 23 3.10 -10.27 4.89
C GLY A 23 1.59 -10.52 4.91
N TYR A 24 0.81 -9.76 4.13
CA TYR A 24 -0.62 -9.98 3.93
C TYR A 24 -0.94 -10.01 2.43
N SER A 25 -2.05 -10.63 2.06
CA SER A 25 -2.52 -10.67 0.67
C SER A 25 -3.47 -9.51 0.39
N ILE A 26 -2.99 -8.27 0.58
CA ILE A 26 -3.77 -7.04 0.33
C ILE A 26 -3.13 -6.27 -0.82
N PHE A 27 -3.94 -5.96 -1.82
CA PHE A 27 -3.56 -5.21 -3.02
C PHE A 27 -4.60 -4.13 -3.25
N THR A 28 -4.14 -2.93 -3.59
CA THR A 28 -4.99 -1.77 -3.83
C THR A 28 -4.36 -0.87 -4.87
N GLU A 29 -5.17 -0.10 -5.57
CA GLU A 29 -4.73 0.90 -6.55
C GLU A 29 -5.48 2.22 -6.32
N GLY A 30 -5.03 3.30 -6.96
CA GLY A 30 -5.73 4.58 -6.98
C GLY A 30 -5.12 5.55 -7.99
N GLU A 31 -5.95 6.43 -8.55
CA GLU A 31 -5.53 7.41 -9.56
C GLU A 31 -4.56 8.45 -8.98
N ASN A 32 -4.58 8.63 -7.66
CA ASN A 32 -3.67 9.52 -6.92
C ASN A 32 -3.41 8.97 -5.51
N LEU A 33 -2.42 9.54 -4.82
CA LEU A 33 -2.03 9.11 -3.47
C LEU A 33 -3.14 9.27 -2.41
N GLU A 34 -4.07 10.21 -2.58
CA GLU A 34 -5.16 10.40 -1.62
C GLU A 34 -6.17 9.25 -1.75
N GLU A 35 -6.57 8.93 -2.98
CA GLU A 35 -7.43 7.79 -3.28
C GLU A 35 -6.79 6.48 -2.84
N LEU A 36 -5.51 6.26 -3.17
CA LEU A 36 -4.78 5.07 -2.77
C LEU A 36 -4.80 4.86 -1.24
N LYS A 37 -4.54 5.93 -0.46
CA LYS A 37 -4.58 5.86 1.00
C LYS A 37 -5.95 5.45 1.52
N LYS A 38 -7.02 5.99 0.94
CA LYS A 38 -8.39 5.60 1.30
C LYS A 38 -8.64 4.13 0.99
N ASN A 39 -8.30 3.69 -0.21
CA ASN A 39 -8.46 2.31 -0.65
C ASN A 39 -7.67 1.33 0.23
N ILE A 40 -6.44 1.69 0.62
CA ILE A 40 -5.63 0.91 1.58
C ILE A 40 -6.34 0.77 2.92
N LEU A 41 -6.85 1.86 3.50
CA LEU A 41 -7.53 1.82 4.80
C LEU A 41 -8.79 0.96 4.75
N ASP A 42 -9.57 1.05 3.67
CA ASP A 42 -10.78 0.26 3.49
C ASP A 42 -10.44 -1.23 3.27
N ALA A 43 -9.41 -1.54 2.47
CA ALA A 43 -8.95 -2.91 2.25
C ALA A 43 -8.38 -3.55 3.53
N VAL A 44 -7.61 -2.81 4.32
CA VAL A 44 -7.11 -3.27 5.63
C VAL A 44 -8.28 -3.59 6.54
N LYS A 45 -9.28 -2.71 6.67
CA LYS A 45 -10.46 -2.98 7.51
C LYS A 45 -11.27 -4.19 7.04
N CYS A 46 -11.37 -4.41 5.73
CA CYS A 46 -12.10 -5.53 5.14
C CYS A 46 -11.35 -6.87 5.31
N HIS A 47 -10.02 -6.85 5.33
CA HIS A 47 -9.18 -8.05 5.37
C HIS A 47 -9.21 -8.79 6.72
N PHE A 48 -9.35 -8.06 7.83
CA PHE A 48 -9.32 -8.65 9.17
C PHE A 48 -10.73 -8.83 9.73
N GLU A 49 -11.06 -10.04 10.18
CA GLU A 49 -12.38 -10.35 10.75
C GLU A 49 -12.62 -9.69 12.11
N LYS A 50 -11.56 -9.50 12.90
CA LYS A 50 -11.62 -8.94 14.26
C LYS A 50 -10.88 -7.62 14.33
N GLU A 51 -11.49 -6.64 15.00
CA GLU A 51 -10.91 -5.31 15.18
C GLU A 51 -9.57 -5.34 15.94
N GLU A 52 -9.38 -6.28 16.87
CA GLU A 52 -8.13 -6.47 17.63
C GLU A 52 -6.95 -6.92 16.76
N ASP A 53 -7.23 -7.51 15.59
CA ASP A 53 -6.22 -7.97 14.66
C ASP A 53 -5.80 -6.91 13.65
N ILE A 54 -6.60 -5.86 13.48
CA ILE A 54 -6.32 -4.75 12.56
C ILE A 54 -5.05 -4.01 13.02
N PRO A 55 -4.01 -3.93 12.16
CA PRO A 55 -2.83 -3.11 12.42
C PRO A 55 -3.23 -1.64 12.60
N LYS A 56 -2.75 -1.01 13.69
CA LYS A 56 -3.08 0.40 14.00
C LYS A 56 -2.26 1.39 13.20
N ILE A 57 -1.15 0.94 12.62
CA ILE A 57 -0.22 1.75 11.84
C ILE A 57 -0.11 1.16 10.45
N VAL A 58 -0.43 1.98 9.44
CA VAL A 58 -0.16 1.69 8.03
C VAL A 58 1.04 2.51 7.60
N ARG A 59 2.11 1.86 7.15
CA ARG A 59 3.32 2.50 6.64
C ARG A 59 3.37 2.33 5.12
N LEU A 60 3.38 3.44 4.40
CA LEU A 60 3.60 3.43 2.96
C LEU A 60 5.09 3.59 2.67
N HIS A 61 5.66 2.63 1.95
CA HIS A 61 7.00 2.69 1.39
C HIS A 61 6.86 3.03 -0.09
N ILE A 62 6.91 4.33 -0.40
CA ILE A 62 6.74 4.84 -1.76
C ILE A 62 8.12 4.97 -2.38
N VAL A 63 8.37 4.20 -3.44
CA VAL A 63 9.64 4.22 -4.17
C VAL A 63 9.34 4.67 -5.59
N LYS A 64 10.15 5.62 -6.08
CA LYS A 64 10.19 5.96 -7.49
C LYS A 64 11.38 5.22 -8.09
N GLU A 65 11.10 4.21 -8.91
CA GLU A 65 12.15 3.49 -9.62
C GLU A 65 12.60 4.32 -10.84
N GLU A 66 13.89 4.64 -10.88
CA GLU A 66 14.52 5.32 -12.02
C GLU A 66 15.50 4.34 -12.67
N ILE A 67 15.25 4.00 -13.93
CA ILE A 67 16.16 3.18 -14.73
C ILE A 67 17.09 4.11 -15.48
N ILE A 68 18.38 4.03 -15.14
CA ILE A 68 19.45 4.75 -15.84
C ILE A 68 20.28 3.72 -16.59
N GLU A 69 20.35 3.84 -17.92
CA GLU A 69 21.27 3.04 -18.71
C GLU A 69 22.70 3.59 -18.52
N ASN A 70 23.63 2.73 -18.09
CA ASN A 70 25.05 3.06 -18.09
C ASN A 70 25.61 2.85 -19.51
N VAL A 71 26.17 3.92 -20.08
CA VAL A 71 27.00 3.88 -21.30
C VAL A 71 28.40 3.37 -21.02
#